data_AF-A0A941S7Y1-F1
#
_entry.id   AF-A0A941S7Y1-F1
#
_cell.length_a   1.000
_cell.length_b   1.000
_cell.length_c   1.000
_cell.angle_alpha   90.00
_cell.angle_beta   90.00
_cell.angle_gamma   90.00
#
_symmetry.space_group_name_H-M   'P 1'
#
loop_
_entity.id
_entity.type
_entity.pdbx_description
1 polymer ?
#
loop_
_entity_poly.entity_id
_entity_poly.type
_entity_poly.pdbx_seq_one_letter_code
_entity_poly.pdbx_strand_id
1 'polypeptide(L)'
;MSLEGALAVHRFGLGARPGEIEAASRDPRGWLVAQIGTPAEQPLAPDGSAFPGSGLLVRQEQEMIAARRAAKAGDTEAQKKQAGGRLKIFTGEMAGRFQLGFTTERPFAEHLVWFWTNHFTVSTTAGRTLNFAGAFEREAIRPYIADTFENMLLAVASHPAMLVYLNNVA
;
A
#
# COMPACT_ATOMS: atom_id res chain seq x y z
N MET A 1 30.14 10.94 12.54
CA MET A 1 28.88 11.19 11.82
C MET A 1 29.18 12.13 10.67
N SER A 2 28.83 11.77 9.43
CA SER A 2 29.06 12.63 8.25
C SER A 2 27.80 13.41 7.88
N LEU A 3 27.95 14.63 7.35
CA LEU A 3 26.82 15.42 6.85
C LEU A 3 26.11 14.71 5.70
N GLU A 4 26.87 14.09 4.79
CA GLU A 4 26.30 13.37 3.64
C GLU A 4 25.50 12.13 4.08
N GLY A 5 25.98 11.37 5.07
CA GLY A 5 25.23 10.26 5.66
C GLY A 5 23.94 10.73 6.33
N ALA A 6 23.98 11.85 7.06
CA ALA A 6 22.78 12.43 7.65
C ALA A 6 21.79 12.91 6.56
N LEU A 7 22.28 13.55 5.50
CA LEU A 7 21.45 13.96 4.36
C LEU A 7 20.84 12.75 3.65
N ALA A 8 21.59 11.67 3.42
CA ALA A 8 21.08 10.46 2.80
C ALA A 8 19.88 9.89 3.57
N VAL A 9 20.03 9.74 4.88
CA VAL A 9 18.97 9.15 5.73
C VAL A 9 17.77 10.10 5.90
N HIS A 10 17.99 11.40 6.06
CA HIS A 10 16.89 12.36 6.29
C HIS A 10 16.17 12.83 5.03
N ARG A 11 16.86 12.97 3.90
CA ARG A 11 16.26 13.48 2.66
C ARG A 11 15.62 12.40 1.82
N PHE A 12 16.19 11.20 1.84
CA PHE A 12 15.73 10.10 1.01
C PHE A 12 15.07 8.99 1.82
N GLY A 13 15.48 8.76 3.07
CA GLY A 13 14.80 7.83 3.96
C GLY A 13 13.53 8.42 4.61
N LEU A 14 12.96 7.66 5.56
CA LEU A 14 11.77 8.04 6.34
C LEU A 14 12.14 8.61 7.73
N GLY A 15 13.39 9.05 7.88
CA GLY A 15 14.00 9.39 9.17
C GLY A 15 15.00 8.35 9.63
N ALA A 16 15.93 8.74 10.50
CA ALA A 16 17.02 7.90 10.93
C ALA A 16 16.65 6.99 12.09
N ARG A 17 16.84 5.68 11.90
CA ARG A 17 16.87 4.70 12.99
C ARG A 17 18.21 4.76 13.74
N PRO A 18 18.27 4.27 14.99
CA PRO A 18 19.54 4.18 15.72
C PRO A 18 20.61 3.43 14.90
N GLY A 19 21.77 4.07 14.70
CA GLY A 19 22.89 3.49 13.95
C GLY A 19 22.83 3.67 12.43
N GLU A 20 21.72 4.17 11.88
CA GLU A 20 21.53 4.25 10.43
C GLU A 20 22.34 5.37 9.78
N ILE A 21 22.52 6.50 10.49
CA ILE A 21 23.38 7.59 10.02
C ILE A 21 24.85 7.15 10.02
N GLU A 22 25.27 6.40 11.04
CA GLU A 22 26.61 5.82 11.11
C GLU A 22 26.86 4.84 9.96
N ALA A 23 25.87 3.98 9.67
CA ALA A 23 25.93 3.05 8.54
C ALA A 23 26.03 3.80 7.20
N ALA A 24 25.13 4.77 6.95
CA ALA A 24 25.12 5.57 5.73
C ALA A 24 26.38 6.43 5.60
N SER A 25 26.99 6.88 6.71
CA SER A 25 28.19 7.72 6.68
C SER A 25 29.43 7.02 6.11
N ARG A 26 29.44 5.69 6.00
CA ARG A 26 30.57 4.95 5.41
C ARG A 26 30.63 5.09 3.89
N ASP A 27 29.47 5.05 3.25
CA ASP A 27 29.28 5.24 1.82
C ASP A 27 27.84 5.74 1.57
N PRO A 28 27.61 7.07 1.62
CA PRO A 28 26.26 7.62 1.53
C PRO A 28 25.58 7.33 0.19
N ARG A 29 26.35 7.35 -0.90
CA ARG A 29 25.83 7.08 -2.25
C ARG A 29 25.53 5.59 -2.41
N GLY A 30 26.44 4.71 -2.02
CA GLY A 30 26.20 3.27 -2.04
C GLY A 30 25.02 2.87 -1.17
N TRP A 31 24.86 3.49 0.00
CA TRP A 31 23.70 3.28 0.87
C TRP A 31 22.37 3.61 0.19
N LEU A 32 22.30 4.69 -0.60
CA LEU A 32 21.10 5.03 -1.38
C LEU A 32 20.86 4.08 -2.54
N VAL A 33 21.91 3.78 -3.31
CA VAL A 33 21.83 2.88 -4.48
C VAL A 33 21.40 1.47 -4.06
N ALA A 34 21.84 0.99 -2.89
CA ALA A 34 21.46 -0.32 -2.35
C ALA A 34 19.95 -0.45 -2.03
N GLN A 35 19.21 0.67 -1.99
CA GLN A 35 17.78 0.65 -1.68
C GLN A 35 16.90 0.52 -2.92
N ILE A 36 17.45 0.69 -4.11
CA ILE A 36 16.73 0.56 -5.38
C ILE A 36 17.15 -0.71 -6.14
N GLY A 37 16.40 -1.07 -7.18
CA GLY A 37 16.74 -2.19 -8.07
C GLY A 37 16.06 -3.52 -7.77
N THR A 38 15.26 -3.61 -6.70
CA THR A 38 14.38 -4.76 -6.41
C THR A 38 13.01 -4.29 -5.91
N PRO A 39 11.96 -5.12 -6.04
CA PRO A 39 10.64 -4.85 -5.47
C PRO A 39 10.68 -4.40 -4.00
N ALA A 40 9.72 -3.58 -3.59
CA ALA A 40 9.58 -3.18 -2.20
C ALA A 40 9.12 -4.35 -1.33
N GLU A 41 9.45 -4.29 -0.04
CA GLU A 41 8.92 -5.20 0.97
C GLU A 41 7.39 -5.09 1.04
N GLN A 42 6.72 -6.18 1.41
CA GLN A 42 5.27 -6.22 1.58
C GLN A 42 4.92 -5.99 3.06
N PRO A 43 3.93 -5.14 3.38
CA PRO A 43 3.47 -4.96 4.74
C PRO A 43 2.75 -6.24 5.20
N LEU A 44 2.92 -6.58 6.47
CA LEU A 44 2.24 -7.68 7.12
C LEU A 44 1.16 -7.16 8.06
N ALA A 45 0.14 -7.98 8.32
CA ALA A 45 -0.83 -7.72 9.35
C ALA A 45 -0.16 -7.73 10.75
N PRO A 46 -0.79 -7.13 11.76
CA PRO A 46 -0.22 -7.09 13.12
C PRO A 46 0.08 -8.47 13.74
N ASP A 47 -0.59 -9.52 13.27
CA ASP A 47 -0.34 -10.92 13.65
C ASP A 47 0.74 -11.62 12.80
N GLY A 48 1.39 -10.88 11.90
CA GLY A 48 2.41 -11.38 10.97
C GLY A 48 1.86 -12.05 9.72
N SER A 49 0.54 -12.17 9.56
CA SER A 49 -0.07 -12.78 8.37
C SER A 49 -0.06 -11.85 7.15
N ALA A 50 -0.18 -12.44 5.97
CA ALA A 50 -0.35 -11.68 4.73
C ALA A 50 -1.79 -11.13 4.62
N PHE A 51 -1.92 -9.91 4.12
CA PHE A 51 -3.23 -9.34 3.80
C PHE A 51 -3.91 -10.05 2.62
N PRO A 52 -5.25 -10.04 2.55
CA PRO A 52 -5.98 -10.60 1.42
C PRO A 52 -5.62 -9.90 0.11
N GLY A 53 -5.45 -10.68 -0.96
CA GLY A 53 -5.24 -10.14 -2.30
C GLY A 53 -6.52 -9.59 -2.94
N SER A 54 -6.37 -8.72 -3.93
CA SER A 54 -7.48 -8.05 -4.63
C SER A 54 -8.49 -9.04 -5.22
N GLY A 55 -8.05 -10.18 -5.76
CA GLY A 55 -8.94 -11.21 -6.31
C GLY A 55 -9.87 -11.86 -5.27
N LEU A 56 -9.44 -11.98 -4.01
CA LEU A 56 -10.33 -12.43 -2.93
C LEU A 56 -11.31 -11.32 -2.55
N LEU A 57 -10.83 -10.08 -2.46
CA LEU A 57 -11.65 -8.92 -2.11
C LEU A 57 -12.72 -8.64 -3.17
N VAL A 58 -12.42 -8.85 -4.46
CA VAL A 58 -13.39 -8.73 -5.56
C VAL A 58 -14.49 -9.78 -5.42
N ARG A 59 -14.14 -11.05 -5.14
CA ARG A 59 -15.13 -12.12 -4.92
C ARG A 59 -16.05 -11.82 -3.75
N GLN A 60 -15.47 -11.42 -2.61
CA GLN A 60 -16.24 -11.01 -1.43
C GLN A 60 -17.17 -9.84 -1.75
N GLU A 61 -16.71 -8.85 -2.51
CA GLU A 61 -17.56 -7.71 -2.88
C GLU A 61 -18.72 -8.13 -3.79
N GLN A 62 -18.50 -9.04 -4.75
CA GLN A 62 -19.55 -9.58 -5.60
C GLN A 62 -20.60 -10.36 -4.82
N GLU A 63 -20.17 -11.23 -3.89
CA GLU A 63 -21.06 -11.96 -2.99
C GLU A 63 -21.91 -11.01 -2.15
N MET A 64 -21.31 -9.94 -1.63
CA MET A 64 -22.03 -8.93 -0.86
C MET A 64 -23.03 -8.14 -1.71
N ILE A 65 -22.71 -7.83 -2.97
CA ILE A 65 -23.65 -7.18 -3.89
C ILE A 65 -24.83 -8.10 -4.21
N ALA A 66 -24.57 -9.38 -4.46
CA ALA A 66 -25.62 -10.38 -4.69
C ALA A 66 -26.53 -10.53 -3.46
N ALA A 67 -25.96 -10.62 -2.27
CA ALA A 67 -26.72 -10.70 -1.02
C ALA A 67 -27.58 -9.45 -0.79
N ARG A 68 -27.04 -8.25 -1.05
CA ARG A 68 -27.81 -6.99 -0.96
C ARG A 68 -28.96 -6.91 -1.95
N ARG A 69 -28.79 -7.43 -3.16
CA ARG A 69 -29.86 -7.50 -4.17
C ARG A 69 -30.95 -8.49 -3.78
N ALA A 70 -30.59 -9.59 -3.11
CA ALA A 70 -31.53 -10.59 -2.61
C ALA A 70 -32.27 -10.15 -1.33
N ALA A 71 -31.64 -9.30 -0.50
CA ALA A 71 -32.24 -8.74 0.70
C ALA A 71 -33.31 -7.68 0.37
N LYS A 72 -34.39 -7.62 1.16
CA LYS A 72 -35.39 -6.54 1.06
C LYS A 72 -34.77 -5.21 1.51
N ALA A 73 -35.17 -4.10 0.88
CA ALA A 73 -34.73 -2.76 1.24
C ALA A 73 -34.99 -2.48 2.74
N GLY A 74 -33.93 -2.17 3.50
CA GLY A 74 -34.04 -1.75 4.91
C GLY A 74 -33.14 -2.47 5.93
N ASP A 75 -32.40 -3.50 5.55
CA ASP A 75 -31.51 -4.22 6.49
C ASP A 75 -30.24 -3.40 6.82
N THR A 76 -30.41 -2.50 7.79
CA THR A 76 -29.41 -1.54 8.25
C THR A 76 -28.30 -2.22 9.06
N GLU A 77 -28.59 -3.36 9.69
CA GLU A 77 -27.66 -4.14 10.50
C GLU A 77 -26.57 -4.77 9.62
N ALA A 78 -26.99 -5.41 8.51
CA ALA A 78 -26.08 -6.01 7.53
C ALA A 78 -25.14 -4.97 6.89
N GLN A 79 -25.68 -3.77 6.59
CA GLN A 79 -24.89 -2.67 6.03
C GLN A 79 -23.82 -2.16 7.01
N LYS A 80 -24.16 -1.99 8.29
CA LYS A 80 -23.21 -1.57 9.34
C LYS A 80 -22.10 -2.60 9.55
N LYS A 81 -22.44 -3.90 9.63
CA LYS A 81 -21.47 -4.98 9.78
C LYS A 81 -20.47 -5.02 8.63
N GLN A 82 -20.95 -4.79 7.40
CA GLN A 82 -20.10 -4.73 6.21
C GLN A 82 -19.17 -3.52 6.21
N ALA A 83 -19.67 -2.33 6.53
CA ALA A 83 -18.85 -1.12 6.65
C ALA A 83 -17.74 -1.32 7.70
N GLY A 84 -18.08 -1.92 8.85
CA GLY A 84 -17.12 -2.27 9.89
C GLY A 84 -16.05 -3.26 9.42
N GLY A 85 -16.42 -4.26 8.62
CA GLY A 85 -15.47 -5.21 8.04
C GLY A 85 -14.44 -4.57 7.10
N ARG A 86 -14.90 -3.69 6.20
CA ARG A 86 -14.01 -2.94 5.27
C ARG A 86 -13.08 -2.01 6.03
N LEU A 87 -13.61 -1.30 7.02
CA LEU A 87 -12.82 -0.42 7.86
C LEU A 87 -11.74 -1.21 8.61
N LYS A 88 -12.08 -2.38 9.17
CA LYS A 88 -11.11 -3.23 9.87
C LYS A 88 -9.95 -3.66 8.97
N ILE A 89 -10.24 -4.10 7.73
CA ILE A 89 -9.21 -4.43 6.74
C ILE A 89 -8.33 -3.22 6.49
N PHE A 90 -8.93 -2.07 6.14
CA PHE A 90 -8.19 -0.84 5.87
C PHE A 90 -7.32 -0.39 7.05
N THR A 91 -7.83 -0.43 8.28
CA THR A 91 -7.03 -0.06 9.46
C THR A 91 -5.87 -1.03 9.71
N GLY A 92 -6.07 -2.32 9.43
CA GLY A 92 -4.98 -3.31 9.50
C GLY A 92 -3.91 -3.03 8.47
N GLU A 93 -4.30 -2.75 7.23
CA GLU A 93 -3.42 -2.38 6.11
C GLU A 93 -2.59 -1.13 6.45
N MET A 94 -3.22 -0.09 7.00
CA MET A 94 -2.54 1.12 7.44
C MET A 94 -1.55 0.82 8.58
N ALA A 95 -1.93 -0.01 9.55
CA ALA A 95 -1.03 -0.41 10.63
C ALA A 95 0.19 -1.16 10.09
N GLY A 96 0.00 -2.12 9.18
CA GLY A 96 1.09 -2.88 8.55
C GLY A 96 2.01 -1.99 7.71
N ARG A 97 1.43 -1.05 6.95
CA ARG A 97 2.18 -0.04 6.18
C ARG A 97 3.08 0.81 7.08
N PHE A 98 2.54 1.38 8.16
CA PHE A 98 3.33 2.22 9.05
C PHE A 98 4.38 1.41 9.82
N GLN A 99 4.02 0.21 10.27
CA GLN A 99 4.98 -0.69 10.92
C GLN A 99 6.18 -0.95 10.01
N LEU A 100 5.93 -1.29 8.73
CA LEU A 100 6.99 -1.49 7.74
C LEU A 100 7.83 -0.22 7.55
N GLY A 101 7.21 0.96 7.46
CA GLY A 101 7.92 2.23 7.36
C GLY A 101 8.86 2.51 8.54
N PHE A 102 8.54 2.03 9.75
CA PHE A 102 9.41 2.15 10.92
C PHE A 102 10.52 1.11 10.97
N THR A 103 10.34 -0.07 10.36
CA THR A 103 11.25 -1.20 10.54
C THR A 103 12.07 -1.57 9.32
N THR A 104 11.70 -1.14 8.12
CA THR A 104 12.39 -1.49 6.86
C THR A 104 13.87 -1.08 6.89
N GLU A 105 14.72 -1.91 6.30
CA GLU A 105 16.12 -1.59 6.04
C GLU A 105 16.32 -0.85 4.70
N ARG A 106 15.24 -0.60 3.95
CA ARG A 106 15.22 0.10 2.67
C ARG A 106 14.27 1.31 2.71
N PRO A 107 14.50 2.30 3.59
CA PRO A 107 13.58 3.42 3.80
C PRO A 107 13.33 4.28 2.54
N PHE A 108 14.30 4.38 1.61
CA PHE A 108 14.13 5.06 0.33
C PHE A 108 13.22 4.28 -0.63
N ALA A 109 13.25 2.94 -0.60
CA ALA A 109 12.30 2.12 -1.37
C ALA A 109 10.87 2.36 -0.88
N GLU A 110 10.66 2.38 0.43
CA GLU A 110 9.36 2.68 1.04
C GLU A 110 8.90 4.12 0.74
N HIS A 111 9.83 5.08 0.73
CA HIS A 111 9.53 6.45 0.34
C HIS A 111 9.07 6.53 -1.13
N LEU A 112 9.70 5.77 -2.05
CA LEU A 112 9.23 5.67 -3.45
C LEU A 112 7.84 5.03 -3.54
N VAL A 113 7.54 4.00 -2.74
CA VAL A 113 6.19 3.43 -2.65
C VAL A 113 5.20 4.53 -2.27
N TRP A 114 5.49 5.33 -1.25
CA TRP A 114 4.58 6.40 -0.82
C TRP A 114 4.40 7.48 -1.87
N PHE A 115 5.48 7.84 -2.58
CA PHE A 115 5.42 8.75 -3.72
C PHE A 115 4.48 8.22 -4.81
N TRP A 116 4.64 6.97 -5.24
CA TRP A 116 3.85 6.40 -6.33
C TRP A 116 2.40 6.12 -5.93
N THR A 117 2.15 5.66 -4.70
CA THR A 117 0.80 5.54 -4.16
C THR A 117 0.08 6.89 -4.15
N ASN A 118 0.79 7.99 -3.85
CA ASN A 118 0.23 9.35 -3.89
C ASN A 118 0.14 9.92 -5.32
N HIS A 119 1.01 9.50 -6.25
CA HIS A 119 0.94 9.94 -7.64
C HIS A 119 -0.29 9.37 -8.35
N PHE A 120 -0.52 8.06 -8.23
CA PHE A 120 -1.65 7.42 -8.89
C PHE A 120 -2.96 7.49 -8.09
N THR A 121 -2.89 7.66 -6.77
CA THR A 121 -3.97 7.89 -5.80
C THR A 121 -5.36 7.33 -6.14
N VAL A 122 -5.82 6.41 -5.28
CA VAL A 122 -7.24 6.04 -5.18
C VAL A 122 -7.86 6.67 -3.93
N SER A 123 -9.07 7.21 -4.03
CA SER A 123 -9.74 7.81 -2.87
C SER A 123 -10.36 6.75 -1.96
N THR A 124 -9.99 6.74 -0.69
CA THR A 124 -10.58 5.85 0.33
C THR A 124 -11.99 6.27 0.75
N THR A 125 -12.41 7.50 0.44
CA THR A 125 -13.77 8.00 0.71
C THR A 125 -14.73 7.72 -0.46
N ALA A 126 -14.22 7.28 -1.61
CA ALA A 126 -15.01 6.96 -2.78
C ALA A 126 -15.63 5.56 -2.70
N GLY A 127 -16.77 5.46 -2.02
CA GLY A 127 -17.66 4.29 -2.07
C GLY A 127 -16.98 2.97 -1.66
N ARG A 128 -16.82 2.04 -2.62
CA ARG A 128 -16.26 0.70 -2.39
C ARG A 128 -14.73 0.66 -2.38
N THR A 129 -14.07 1.73 -2.80
CA THR A 129 -12.62 1.81 -3.01
C THR A 129 -11.81 1.57 -1.73
N LEU A 130 -12.36 1.95 -0.56
CA LEU A 130 -11.73 1.75 0.76
C LEU A 130 -11.15 0.35 0.94
N ASN A 131 -11.89 -0.68 0.51
CA ASN A 131 -11.52 -2.08 0.72
C ASN A 131 -10.31 -2.51 -0.12
N PHE A 132 -10.02 -1.80 -1.21
CA PHE A 132 -8.97 -2.16 -2.16
C PHE A 132 -7.71 -1.29 -2.05
N ALA A 133 -7.74 -0.22 -1.23
CA ALA A 133 -6.65 0.75 -1.14
C ALA A 133 -5.32 0.12 -0.70
N GLY A 134 -5.36 -0.79 0.27
CA GLY A 134 -4.17 -1.55 0.67
C GLY A 134 -3.66 -2.43 -0.47
N ALA A 135 -4.55 -3.25 -1.06
CA ALA A 135 -4.21 -4.18 -2.14
C ALA A 135 -3.61 -3.45 -3.35
N PHE A 136 -4.12 -2.25 -3.66
CA PHE A 136 -3.58 -1.39 -4.71
C PHE A 136 -2.10 -1.09 -4.51
N GLU A 137 -1.70 -0.68 -3.31
CA GLU A 137 -0.29 -0.44 -3.04
C GLU A 137 0.53 -1.74 -3.14
N ARG A 138 0.04 -2.84 -2.57
CA ARG A 138 0.77 -4.13 -2.55
C ARG A 138 0.94 -4.78 -3.91
N GLU A 139 -0.04 -4.63 -4.78
CA GLU A 139 -0.11 -5.38 -6.04
C GLU A 139 0.24 -4.51 -7.24
N ALA A 140 -0.04 -3.20 -7.22
CA ALA A 140 0.19 -2.31 -8.35
C ALA A 140 1.41 -1.38 -8.18
N ILE A 141 1.86 -1.13 -6.94
CA ILE A 141 2.98 -0.21 -6.68
C ILE A 141 4.23 -0.96 -6.21
N ARG A 142 4.16 -1.64 -5.06
CA ARG A 142 5.31 -2.29 -4.40
C ARG A 142 6.12 -3.23 -5.30
N PRO A 143 5.50 -4.06 -6.16
CA PRO A 143 6.25 -4.96 -7.05
C PRO A 143 6.99 -4.22 -8.17
N TYR A 144 6.50 -3.04 -8.55
CA TYR A 144 6.92 -2.34 -9.77
C TYR A 144 7.84 -1.13 -9.51
N ILE A 145 8.17 -0.81 -8.25
CA ILE A 145 9.06 0.35 -7.94
C ILE A 145 10.46 0.26 -8.56
N ALA A 146 10.88 -0.95 -8.95
CA ALA A 146 12.17 -1.22 -9.60
C ALA A 146 12.01 -1.67 -11.06
N ASP A 147 10.80 -1.56 -11.62
CA ASP A 147 10.47 -1.91 -13.00
C ASP A 147 10.28 -0.65 -13.85
N THR A 148 9.92 -0.83 -15.12
CA THR A 148 9.57 0.24 -16.05
C THR A 148 8.28 0.94 -15.63
N PHE A 149 8.18 2.24 -15.97
CA PHE A 149 6.96 3.02 -15.72
C PHE A 149 5.75 2.42 -16.44
N GLU A 150 5.95 1.90 -17.65
CA GLU A 150 4.93 1.24 -18.45
C GLU A 150 4.30 0.06 -17.71
N ASN A 151 5.12 -0.80 -17.10
CA ASN A 151 4.64 -1.94 -16.32
C ASN A 151 3.86 -1.49 -15.08
N MET A 152 4.36 -0.48 -14.36
CA MET A 152 3.65 0.08 -13.20
C MET A 152 2.31 0.71 -13.62
N LEU A 153 2.30 1.48 -14.70
CA LEU A 153 1.09 2.13 -15.21
C LEU A 153 0.05 1.10 -15.61
N LEU A 154 0.45 0.02 -16.30
CA LEU A 154 -0.43 -1.10 -16.64
C LEU A 154 -1.01 -1.75 -15.38
N ALA A 155 -0.18 -2.05 -14.39
CA ALA A 155 -0.62 -2.63 -13.13
C ALA A 155 -1.62 -1.72 -12.40
N VAL A 156 -1.35 -0.42 -12.35
CA VAL A 156 -2.22 0.58 -11.71
C VAL A 156 -3.55 0.71 -12.44
N ALA A 157 -3.52 0.91 -13.76
CA ALA A 157 -4.72 1.17 -14.57
C ALA A 157 -5.66 -0.05 -14.63
N SER A 158 -5.12 -1.26 -14.51
CA SER A 158 -5.91 -2.51 -14.50
C SER A 158 -6.31 -3.00 -13.11
N HIS A 159 -5.76 -2.42 -12.04
CA HIS A 159 -6.06 -2.87 -10.67
C HIS A 159 -7.53 -2.59 -10.27
N PRO A 160 -8.22 -3.52 -9.58
CA PRO A 160 -9.62 -3.34 -9.16
C PRO A 160 -9.90 -2.04 -8.40
N ALA A 161 -8.96 -1.60 -7.55
CA ALA A 161 -9.10 -0.32 -6.84
C ALA A 161 -9.27 0.88 -7.79
N MET A 162 -8.48 0.94 -8.87
CA MET A 162 -8.53 2.03 -9.83
C MET A 162 -9.80 1.97 -10.67
N LEU A 163 -10.17 0.76 -11.11
CA LEU A 163 -11.40 0.54 -11.87
C LEU A 163 -12.65 0.91 -11.07
N VAL A 164 -12.70 0.57 -9.78
CA VAL A 164 -13.80 0.94 -8.88
C VAL A 164 -13.78 2.45 -8.62
N TYR A 165 -12.62 3.05 -8.38
CA TYR A 165 -12.49 4.48 -8.11
C TYR A 165 -12.96 5.35 -9.28
N LEU A 166 -12.56 4.99 -10.51
CA LEU A 166 -12.93 5.70 -11.73
C LEU A 166 -14.28 5.29 -12.31
N ASN A 167 -15.02 4.41 -11.62
CA ASN A 167 -16.33 3.91 -12.05
C ASN A 167 -16.30 3.21 -13.43
N ASN A 168 -15.23 2.47 -13.72
CA ASN A 168 -15.06 1.67 -14.94
C ASN A 168 -15.68 0.27 -14.85
N VAL A 169 -16.14 -0.14 -13.66
CA VAL A 169 -16.76 -1.44 -13.42
C VAL A 169 -18.06 -1.27 -12.63
N ALA A 170 -19.11 -1.96 -13.09
CA ALA A 170 -20.45 -1.95 -12.49
C ALA A 170 -20.53 -2.89 -11.27
#